data_AF-A0A923VBQ7-F1
#
_entry.id   AF-A0A923VBQ7-F1
#
_cell.length_a   1.000
_cell.length_b   1.000
_cell.length_c   1.000
_cell.angle_alpha   90.00
_cell.angle_beta   90.00
_cell.angle_gamma   90.00
#
_symmetry.space_group_name_H-M   'P 1'
#
loop_
_entity.id
_entity.type
_entity.pdbx_description
1 polymer ?
#
loop_
_entity_poly.entity_id
_entity_poly.type
_entity_poly.pdbx_seq_one_letter_code
_entity_poly.pdbx_strand_id
1 'polypeptide(L)'
;MNQKGQAAVELSIFGLFLMTTILFTVRIGLAIQMNIVIGELIESAHLCELQRRPSCRHKLQASLNDFNLKNVNLVFRTTNDYSYIQLYANTDLGKIFQKESELALELDVP
;
A
#
# COMPACT_ATOMS: atom_id res chain seq x y z
N MET A 1 6.42 52.69 5.58
CA MET A 1 6.02 51.36 5.07
C MET A 1 4.63 51.03 5.62
N ASN A 2 3.69 50.65 4.75
CA ASN A 2 2.28 50.48 5.11
C ASN A 2 2.06 49.10 5.75
N GLN A 3 2.01 49.04 7.09
CA GLN A 3 1.95 47.79 7.88
C GLN A 3 0.81 46.85 7.48
N LYS A 4 -0.31 47.39 6.96
CA LYS A 4 -1.46 46.59 6.49
C LYS A 4 -1.14 45.74 5.26
N GLY A 5 -0.29 46.24 4.36
CA GLY A 5 0.12 45.51 3.16
C GLY A 5 1.09 44.38 3.48
N GLN A 6 2.01 44.61 4.42
CA GLN A 6 2.95 43.58 4.87
C GLN A 6 2.23 42.43 5.59
N ALA A 7 1.28 42.75 6.48
CA ALA A 7 0.50 41.73 7.18
C ALA A 7 -0.32 40.85 6.22
N ALA A 8 -0.91 41.42 5.16
CA ALA A 8 -1.66 40.66 4.17
C ALA A 8 -0.76 39.68 3.39
N VAL A 9 0.47 40.09 3.05
CA VAL A 9 1.45 39.24 2.37
C VAL A 9 1.91 38.09 3.28
N GLU A 10 2.25 38.39 4.53
CA GLU A 10 2.66 37.35 5.50
C GLU A 10 1.55 36.32 5.73
N LEU A 11 0.29 36.75 5.84
CA LEU A 11 -0.86 35.86 6.00
C LEU A 11 -1.09 34.97 4.77
N SER A 12 -0.87 35.50 3.56
CA SER A 12 -0.98 34.73 2.32
C SER A 12 0.11 33.67 2.19
N ILE A 13 1.35 33.99 2.59
CA ILE A 13 2.48 33.05 2.60
C ILE A 13 2.22 31.95 3.64
N PHE A 14 1.75 32.31 4.83
CA PHE A 14 1.42 31.35 5.87
C PHE A 14 0.26 30.43 5.46
N GLY A 15 -0.76 30.98 4.79
CA GLY A 15 -1.86 30.21 4.21
C GLY A 15 -1.40 29.21 3.16
N LEU A 16 -0.52 29.61 2.25
CA LEU A 16 0.08 28.70 1.26
C LEU A 16 0.86 27.57 1.94
N PHE A 17 1.64 27.89 2.96
CA PHE A 17 2.44 26.91 3.70
C PHE A 17 1.56 25.87 4.41
N LEU A 18 0.48 26.33 5.05
CA LEU A 18 -0.54 25.45 5.66
C LEU A 18 -1.18 24.53 4.62
N MET A 19 -1.61 25.06 3.48
CA MET A 19 -2.24 24.27 2.42
C MET A 19 -1.29 23.21 1.86
N THR A 20 -0.01 23.55 1.62
CA THR A 20 0.98 22.56 1.17
C THR A 20 1.22 21.47 2.21
N THR A 21 1.23 21.83 3.49
CA THR A 21 1.43 20.87 4.59
C THR A 21 0.25 19.92 4.69
N ILE A 22 -0.98 20.43 4.61
CA ILE A 22 -2.20 19.61 4.62
C ILE A 22 -2.20 18.63 3.45
N LEU A 23 -1.90 19.10 2.23
CA LEU A 23 -1.82 18.25 1.05
C LEU A 23 -0.78 17.14 1.21
N PHE A 24 0.39 17.46 1.78
CA PHE A 24 1.43 16.48 2.04
C PHE A 24 0.99 15.42 3.06
N THR A 25 0.39 15.84 4.17
CA THR A 25 -0.13 14.92 5.21
C THR A 25 -1.21 14.00 4.65
N VAL A 26 -2.15 14.52 3.86
CA VAL A 26 -3.18 13.70 3.20
C VAL A 26 -2.56 12.67 2.26
N ARG A 27 -1.54 13.07 1.47
CA ARG A 27 -0.81 12.13 0.59
C ARG A 27 -0.13 11.01 1.37
N ILE A 28 0.47 11.31 2.51
CA ILE A 28 1.06 10.30 3.40
C ILE A 28 -0.01 9.36 3.95
N GLY A 29 -1.12 9.92 4.45
CA GLY A 29 -2.23 9.12 4.99
C GLY A 29 -2.77 8.11 3.97
N LEU A 30 -3.00 8.56 2.74
CA LEU A 30 -3.45 7.69 1.63
C LEU A 30 -2.42 6.60 1.30
N ALA A 31 -1.12 6.91 1.30
CA ALA A 31 -0.07 5.93 1.06
C ALA A 31 -0.01 4.86 2.16
N ILE A 32 -0.17 5.26 3.43
CA ILE A 32 -0.23 4.33 4.57
C ILE A 32 -1.45 3.43 4.45
N GLN A 33 -2.62 3.99 4.18
CA GLN A 33 -3.85 3.22 4.02
C GLN A 33 -3.72 2.17 2.89
N MET A 34 -3.13 2.55 1.75
CA MET A 34 -2.86 1.63 0.66
C MET A 34 -1.94 0.47 1.07
N ASN A 35 -0.89 0.75 1.85
CA ASN A 35 0.02 -0.27 2.37
C ASN A 35 -0.67 -1.27 3.31
N ILE A 36 -1.61 -0.80 4.13
CA ILE A 36 -2.40 -1.63 5.05
C ILE A 36 -3.31 -2.55 4.23
N VAL A 37 -4.13 -1.99 3.33
CA VAL A 37 -5.08 -2.78 2.55
C VAL A 37 -4.37 -3.82 1.67
N ILE A 38 -3.27 -3.46 1.01
CA ILE A 38 -2.47 -4.44 0.26
C ILE A 38 -1.89 -5.52 1.18
N GLY A 39 -1.53 -5.16 2.41
CA GLY A 39 -1.10 -6.12 3.44
C GLY A 39 -2.17 -7.16 3.75
N GLU A 40 -3.39 -6.70 4.05
CA GLU A 40 -4.53 -7.58 4.32
C GLU A 40 -4.88 -8.49 3.13
N LEU A 41 -4.79 -7.96 1.90
CA LEU A 41 -5.00 -8.76 0.69
C LEU A 41 -3.95 -9.87 0.54
N ILE A 42 -2.68 -9.57 0.81
CA ILE A 42 -1.59 -10.55 0.78
C ILE A 42 -1.79 -11.62 1.87
N GLU A 43 -2.17 -11.22 3.08
CA GLU A 43 -2.47 -12.15 4.17
C GLU A 43 -3.64 -13.07 3.83
N SER A 44 -4.73 -12.52 3.28
CA SER A 44 -5.86 -13.30 2.79
C SER A 44 -5.44 -14.29 1.70
N ALA A 45 -4.54 -13.88 0.81
CA ALA A 45 -3.99 -14.75 -0.22
C ALA A 45 -3.11 -15.87 0.37
N HIS A 46 -2.30 -15.58 1.39
CA HIS A 46 -1.53 -16.60 2.12
C HIS A 46 -2.44 -17.65 2.74
N LEU A 47 -3.49 -17.22 3.47
CA LEU A 47 -4.45 -18.14 4.07
C LEU A 47 -5.18 -18.98 3.02
N CYS A 48 -5.51 -18.38 1.88
CA CYS A 48 -6.13 -19.08 0.76
C CYS A 48 -5.21 -20.18 0.20
N GLU A 49 -3.92 -19.87 0.02
CA GLU A 49 -2.88 -20.79 -0.46
C GLU A 49 -2.63 -21.93 0.53
N LEU A 50 -2.51 -21.62 1.83
CA LEU A 50 -2.33 -22.61 2.90
C LEU A 50 -3.56 -23.53 3.03
N GLN A 51 -4.77 -23.00 2.81
CA GLN A 51 -6.01 -23.80 2.74
C GLN A 51 -6.16 -24.58 1.42
N ARG A 52 -5.19 -24.49 0.51
CA ARG A 52 -5.20 -25.13 -0.82
C ARG A 52 -6.46 -24.84 -1.63
N ARG A 53 -7.01 -23.63 -1.51
CA ARG A 53 -8.17 -23.22 -2.31
C ARG A 53 -7.72 -22.92 -3.75
N PRO A 54 -8.56 -23.21 -4.76
CA PRO A 54 -8.24 -22.82 -6.13
C PRO A 54 -8.34 -21.30 -6.31
N SER A 55 -7.59 -20.78 -7.29
CA SER A 55 -7.71 -19.40 -7.78
C SER A 55 -7.28 -18.29 -6.80
N CYS A 56 -6.50 -18.59 -5.76
CA CYS A 56 -6.01 -17.59 -4.80
C CYS A 56 -5.20 -16.48 -5.49
N ARG A 57 -4.29 -16.86 -6.39
CA ARG A 57 -3.55 -15.92 -7.23
C ARG A 57 -4.44 -15.01 -8.07
N HIS A 58 -5.45 -15.57 -8.72
CA HIS A 58 -6.39 -14.78 -9.54
C HIS A 58 -7.21 -13.81 -8.70
N LYS A 59 -7.62 -14.21 -7.50
CA LYS A 59 -8.33 -13.33 -6.56
C LYS A 59 -7.44 -12.18 -6.10
N LEU A 60 -6.21 -12.47 -5.69
CA LEU A 60 -5.25 -11.42 -5.29
C LEU A 60 -5.01 -10.45 -6.46
N GLN A 61 -4.79 -10.97 -7.67
CA GLN A 61 -4.56 -10.14 -8.84
C GLN A 61 -5.78 -9.28 -9.20
N ALA A 62 -7.00 -9.82 -9.11
CA ALA A 62 -8.22 -9.07 -9.33
C ALA A 62 -8.38 -7.94 -8.30
N SER A 63 -8.15 -8.22 -7.02
CA SER A 63 -8.18 -7.19 -5.98
C SER A 63 -7.10 -6.13 -6.16
N LEU A 64 -5.92 -6.51 -6.67
CA LEU A 64 -4.84 -5.55 -6.95
C LEU A 64 -5.13 -4.67 -8.17
N ASN A 65 -5.98 -5.09 -9.11
CA ASN A 65 -6.39 -4.27 -10.25
C ASN A 65 -7.29 -3.09 -9.86
N ASP A 66 -7.94 -3.16 -8.69
CA ASP A 66 -8.71 -2.04 -8.15
C ASP A 66 -7.79 -0.88 -7.70
N PHE A 67 -6.49 -1.13 -7.63
CA PHE A 67 -5.48 -0.12 -7.35
C PHE A 67 -4.85 0.36 -8.65
N ASN A 68 -4.48 1.65 -8.70
CA ASN A 68 -3.75 2.27 -9.81
C ASN A 68 -2.27 1.81 -9.84
N LEU A 69 -2.06 0.50 -9.93
CA LEU A 69 -0.79 -0.18 -10.01
C LEU A 69 -0.54 -0.63 -11.45
N LYS A 70 0.64 -0.33 -11.96
CA LYS A 70 1.15 -0.73 -13.28
C LYS A 70 2.19 -1.82 -13.13
N ASN A 71 2.35 -2.67 -14.13
CA ASN A 71 3.37 -3.73 -14.14
C ASN A 71 3.34 -4.61 -12.88
N VAL A 72 2.15 -5.00 -12.44
CA VAL A 72 1.97 -5.87 -11.27
C VAL A 72 2.56 -7.25 -11.58
N ASN A 73 3.60 -7.63 -10.85
CA ASN A 73 4.19 -8.95 -10.86
C ASN A 73 4.03 -9.59 -9.48
N LEU A 74 3.49 -10.81 -9.47
CA LEU A 74 3.24 -11.59 -8.26
C LEU A 74 4.03 -12.89 -8.34
N VAL A 75 4.86 -13.13 -7.33
CA VAL A 75 5.57 -14.39 -7.14
C VAL A 75 4.98 -15.08 -5.92
N PHE A 76 4.52 -16.31 -6.12
CA PHE A 76 3.99 -17.18 -5.07
C PHE A 76 4.95 -18.35 -4.88
N ARG A 77 5.26 -18.67 -3.63
CA ARG A 77 5.98 -19.87 -3.24
C ARG A 77 5.27 -20.45 -2.02
N THR A 78 4.50 -21.50 -2.21
CA THR A 78 3.76 -22.15 -1.12
C THR A 78 4.30 -23.57 -0.93
N THR A 79 4.56 -23.93 0.33
CA THR A 79 4.82 -25.30 0.76
C THR A 79 3.72 -25.74 1.73
N ASN A 80 3.86 -26.89 2.38
CA ASN A 80 2.88 -27.35 3.36
C ASN A 80 2.88 -26.50 4.63
N ASP A 81 4.03 -25.93 4.98
CA ASP A 81 4.27 -25.33 6.29
C ASP A 81 4.40 -23.81 6.21
N TYR A 82 4.62 -23.25 5.01
CA TYR A 82 4.70 -21.81 4.81
C TYR A 82 4.19 -21.38 3.43
N SER A 83 3.71 -20.15 3.36
CA SER A 83 3.37 -19.45 2.12
C SER A 83 4.17 -18.16 2.04
N TYR A 84 4.83 -17.94 0.91
CA TYR A 84 5.58 -16.73 0.58
C TYR A 84 4.94 -16.06 -0.64
N ILE A 85 4.68 -14.76 -0.51
CA ILE A 85 4.10 -13.92 -1.55
C ILE A 85 4.93 -12.66 -1.68
N GLN A 86 5.33 -12.38 -2.91
CA GLN A 86 6.08 -11.19 -3.26
C GLN A 86 5.32 -10.44 -4.34
N LEU A 87 5.01 -9.18 -4.04
CA LEU A 87 4.33 -8.25 -4.91
C LEU A 87 5.30 -7.17 -5.35
N TYR A 88 5.49 -7.05 -6.65
CA TYR A 88 6.14 -5.94 -7.31
C TYR A 88 5.13 -5.18 -8.15
N ALA A 89 5.08 -3.87 -8.02
CA ALA A 89 4.24 -3.03 -8.86
C ALA A 89 4.86 -1.64 -9.02
N ASN A 90 4.55 -0.97 -10.11
CA ASN A 90 4.84 0.44 -10.31
C ASN A 90 3.60 1.25 -9.98
N THR A 91 3.74 2.32 -9.22
CA THR A 91 2.66 3.30 -9.05
C THR A 91 2.62 4.25 -10.24
N ASP A 92 1.49 4.92 -10.47
CA ASP A 92 1.38 6.00 -11.48
C ASP A 92 2.37 7.14 -11.30
N LEU A 93 2.94 7.28 -10.10
CA LEU A 93 3.96 8.25 -9.77
C LEU A 93 5.38 7.77 -10.13
N GLY A 94 5.51 6.65 -10.84
CA GLY A 94 6.79 6.04 -11.22
C GLY A 94 7.55 5.41 -10.04
N LYS A 95 6.95 5.33 -8.85
CA LYS A 95 7.58 4.69 -7.69
C LYS A 95 7.37 3.18 -7.74
N ILE A 96 8.43 2.44 -7.49
CA ILE A 96 8.39 0.99 -7.32
C ILE A 96 7.80 0.69 -5.94
N PHE A 97 6.71 -0.07 -5.93
CA PHE A 97 6.11 -0.68 -4.77
C PHE A 97 6.54 -2.15 -4.73
N GLN A 98 7.23 -2.53 -3.67
CA GLN A 98 7.65 -3.91 -3.41
C GLN A 98 7.18 -4.29 -2.02
N LYS A 99 6.50 -5.43 -1.91
CA LYS A 99 6.08 -6.00 -0.64
C LYS A 99 6.35 -7.49 -0.65
N GLU A 100 7.07 -7.95 0.36
CA GLU A 100 7.36 -9.37 0.58
C GLU A 100 6.72 -9.76 1.90
N SER A 101 6.07 -10.92 1.90
CA SER A 101 5.40 -11.45 3.07
C SER A 101 5.57 -12.96 3.08
N GLU A 102 5.79 -13.49 4.28
CA GLU A 102 5.89 -14.91 4.56
C GLU A 102 4.95 -15.21 5.73
N LEU A 103 4.11 -16.23 5.56
CA LEU A 103 3.22 -16.72 6.59
C LEU A 103 3.49 -18.21 6.80
N ALA A 104 3.99 -18.55 7.98
CA ALA A 104 4.17 -19.94 8.41
C ALA A 104 2.92 -20.43 9.14
N LEU A 105 2.55 -21.69 8.91
CA LEU A 105 1.49 -22.36 9.66
C LEU A 105 2.10 -22.88 10.97
N GLU A 106 2.03 -22.10 12.05
CA GLU A 106 2.31 -22.64 13.38
C GLU A 106 1.17 -23.58 13.76
N LEU A 107 1.35 -24.87 13.47
CA LEU A 107 0.53 -25.93 14.03
C LEU A 107 0.91 -26.04 15.50
N ASP A 108 0.15 -25.36 16.36
CA ASP A 108 0.14 -25.60 17.80
C ASP A 108 -0.44 -27.02 18.00
N VAL A 109 0.44 -28.02 17.99
CA VAL A 109 0.07 -29.43 18.23
C VAL A 109 0.13 -29.66 19.75
N PRO A 110 -0.98 -30.01 20.43
CA PRO A 110 -0.97 -30.40 21.84
C PRO A 110 -0.24 -31.73 22.09
#